data_AF-A0A832YJ69-F1
#
_entry.id   AF-A0A832YJ69-F1
#
_cell.length_a   1.000
_cell.length_b   1.000
_cell.length_c   1.000
_cell.angle_alpha   90.00
_cell.angle_beta   90.00
_cell.angle_gamma   90.00
#
_symmetry.space_group_name_H-M   'P 1'
#
loop_
_entity.id
_entity.type
_entity.pdbx_description
1 polymer ?
#
loop_
_entity_poly.entity_id
_entity_poly.type
_entity_poly.pdbx_seq_one_letter_code
_entity_poly.pdbx_strand_id
1 'polypeptide(L)' 'MNSVVIAKFGGSVIGVDGISIPVIIQRINSLSNNAKVVAVFSAPLTVVEGKRRSLTDVALELGRRAEEGKV' A
#
# COMPACT_ATOMS: atom_id res chain seq x y z
N MET A 1 -6.13 28.60 6.22
CA MET A 1 -5.71 27.28 5.67
C MET A 1 -6.94 26.38 5.60
N ASN A 2 -7.54 26.24 4.42
CA ASN A 2 -8.79 25.47 4.24
C ASN A 2 -8.67 24.31 3.23
N SER A 3 -7.50 24.10 2.63
CA SER A 3 -7.31 23.00 1.68
C SER A 3 -7.06 21.67 2.41
N VAL A 4 -7.72 20.63 1.90
CA VAL A 4 -7.46 19.23 2.25
C VAL A 4 -6.81 18.58 1.04
N VAL A 5 -5.70 17.89 1.26
CA VAL A 5 -4.99 17.12 0.23
C VAL A 5 -5.21 15.63 0.47
N ILE A 6 -5.65 14.92 -0.56
CA ILE A 6 -5.75 13.46 -0.56
C ILE A 6 -4.53 12.92 -1.29
N ALA A 7 -3.61 12.28 -0.56
CA ALA A 7 -2.41 11.69 -1.11
C ALA A 7 -2.58 10.16 -1.24
N LYS A 8 -2.74 9.68 -2.48
CA LYS A 8 -2.89 8.25 -2.79
C LYS A 8 -1.53 7.64 -3.10
N PHE A 9 -1.15 6.61 -2.35
CA PHE A 9 0.08 5.83 -2.56
C PHE A 9 -0.28 4.44 -3.11
N GLY A 10 0.37 4.06 -4.22
CA GLY A 10 0.27 2.71 -4.77
C GLY A 10 1.01 1.69 -3.90
N GLY A 11 0.62 0.41 -4.00
CA GLY A 11 1.22 -0.68 -3.21
C GLY A 11 2.70 -0.88 -3.47
N SER A 12 3.13 -0.66 -4.73
CA SER A 12 4.53 -0.71 -5.13
C SER A 12 5.38 0.40 -4.51
N VAL A 13 4.78 1.56 -4.22
CA VAL A 13 5.48 2.72 -3.63
C VAL A 13 5.82 2.48 -2.16
N ILE A 14 5.08 1.63 -1.47
CA ILE A 14 5.39 1.20 -0.10
C ILE A 14 6.64 0.31 -0.10
N GLY A 15 6.93 -0.33 -1.23
CA GLY A 15 8.03 -1.27 -1.39
C GLY A 15 7.72 -2.64 -0.79
N VAL A 16 8.57 -3.62 -1.11
CA VAL A 16 8.50 -4.95 -0.49
C VAL A 16 8.75 -4.78 1.01
N ASP A 17 7.85 -5.33 1.82
CA ASP A 17 7.90 -5.28 3.28
C ASP A 17 8.04 -3.86 3.87
N GLY A 18 7.57 -2.84 3.14
CA GLY A 18 7.48 -1.47 3.66
C GLY A 18 8.77 -0.66 3.61
N ILE A 19 9.79 -1.09 2.87
CA ILE A 19 11.11 -0.41 2.82
C ILE A 19 11.05 1.08 2.49
N SER A 20 10.02 1.53 1.77
CA SER A 20 9.88 2.93 1.33
C SER A 20 8.98 3.79 2.23
N ILE A 21 8.45 3.24 3.34
CA ILE A 21 7.64 4.00 4.31
C ILE A 21 8.32 5.28 4.81
N PRO A 22 9.62 5.29 5.16
CA PRO A 22 10.29 6.52 5.62
C PRO A 22 10.22 7.65 4.59
N VAL A 23 10.38 7.34 3.30
CA VAL A 23 10.29 8.31 2.20
C VAL A 23 8.85 8.81 2.03
N ILE A 24 7.85 7.93 2.19
CA ILE A 24 6.44 8.34 2.13
C ILE A 24 6.09 9.29 3.27
N ILE A 25 6.58 9.03 4.49
CA ILE A 25 6.38 9.92 5.65
C ILE A 25 7.00 11.31 5.37
N GLN A 26 8.22 11.36 4.82
CA GLN A 26 8.84 12.63 4.42
C GLN A 26 7.97 13.39 3.42
N ARG A 27 7.37 12.70 2.45
CA ARG A 27 6.46 13.31 1.47
C ARG A 27 5.19 13.85 2.11
N ILE A 28 4.56 13.09 3.02
CA ILE A 28 3.36 13.51 3.74
C ILE A 28 3.65 14.75 4.59
N ASN A 29 4.78 14.77 5.30
CA ASN A 29 5.18 15.91 6.12
C ASN A 29 5.38 17.16 5.26
N SER A 30 6.04 17.04 4.11
CA SER A 30 6.20 18.14 3.15
C SER A 30 4.85 18.71 2.68
N LEU A 31 3.86 17.86 2.38
CA LEU A 31 2.52 18.29 1.98
C LEU A 31 1.76 18.96 3.15
N SER A 32 1.97 18.46 4.38
CA SER A 32 1.28 18.95 5.57
C SER A 32 1.66 20.38 5.98
N ASN A 33 2.77 20.91 5.46
CA ASN A 33 3.19 22.30 5.69
C ASN A 33 2.17 23.33 5.20
N ASN A 34 1.32 22.97 4.21
CA ASN A 34 0.40 23.91 3.56
C ASN A 34 -1.07 23.46 3.57
N ALA A 35 -1.36 22.24 4.04
CA ALA A 35 -2.71 21.65 3.98
C ALA A 35 -2.89 20.55 5.04
N LYS A 36 -4.15 20.23 5.36
CA LYS A 36 -4.46 18.97 6.07
C LYS A 36 -4.35 17.82 5.08
N VAL A 37 -3.65 16.75 5.44
CA VAL A 37 -3.40 15.62 4.54
C VAL A 37 -4.17 14.39 4.98
N VAL A 38 -4.88 13.75 4.04
CA VAL A 38 -5.42 12.40 4.17
C VAL A 38 -4.59 11.49 3.26
N ALA A 39 -3.79 10.62 3.85
CA ALA A 39 -2.99 9.65 3.10
C ALA A 39 -3.76 8.33 2.93
N VAL A 40 -3.85 7.84 1.69
CA VAL A 40 -4.57 6.62 1.31
C VAL A 40 -3.59 5.64 0.68
N PHE A 41 -3.53 4.42 1.21
CA PHE A 41 -2.54 3.42 0.82
C PHE A 41 -3.22 2.19 0.20
N SER A 42 -2.69 1.72 -0.93
CA SER A 42 -3.01 0.38 -1.45
C SER A 42 -2.23 -0.70 -0.69
N ALA A 43 -2.63 -1.96 -0.85
CA ALA A 43 -1.92 -3.09 -0.24
C ALA A 43 -0.47 -3.19 -0.74
N PRO A 44 0.53 -3.41 0.13
CA PRO A 44 1.94 -3.43 -0.24
C PRO A 44 2.29 -4.66 -1.10
N LEU A 45 3.50 -4.62 -1.66
CA LEU A 45 4.13 -5.80 -2.22
C LEU A 45 4.71 -6.68 -1.10
N THR A 46 4.69 -7.98 -1.30
CA THR A 46 5.28 -8.99 -0.43
C THR A 46 6.01 -10.04 -1.28
N VAL A 47 6.66 -10.99 -0.62
CA VAL A 47 7.27 -12.16 -1.25
C VAL A 47 6.55 -13.41 -0.77
N VAL A 48 5.86 -14.09 -1.70
CA VAL A 48 5.21 -15.37 -1.47
C VAL A 48 5.74 -16.34 -2.52
N GLU A 49 6.20 -17.52 -2.09
CA GLU A 49 6.77 -18.56 -2.97
C GLU A 49 7.94 -18.02 -3.84
N GLY A 50 8.76 -17.12 -3.27
CA GLY A 50 9.90 -16.51 -3.96
C GLY A 50 9.53 -15.48 -5.03
N LYS A 51 8.24 -15.19 -5.24
CA LYS A 51 7.76 -14.20 -6.21
C LYS A 51 7.29 -12.93 -5.51
N ARG A 52 7.65 -11.78 -6.07
CA ARG A 52 7.11 -10.49 -5.67
C ARG A 52 5.66 -10.39 -6.14
N ARG A 53 4.73 -10.20 -5.21
CA ARG A 53 3.29 -10.13 -5.47
C ARG A 53 2.65 -9.06 -4.61
N SER A 54 1.55 -8.47 -5.07
CA SER A 54 0.75 -7.61 -4.19
C SER A 54 -0.01 -8.46 -3.18
N LEU A 55 -0.18 -7.97 -1.95
CA LEU A 55 -1.02 -8.65 -0.97
C LEU A 55 -2.47 -8.80 -1.44
N THR A 56 -2.96 -7.89 -2.30
CA THR A 56 -4.27 -8.03 -2.94
C THR A 56 -4.35 -9.31 -3.77
N ASP A 57 -3.36 -9.56 -4.64
CA ASP A 57 -3.36 -10.75 -5.51
C ASP A 57 -3.23 -12.04 -4.70
N VAL A 58 -2.44 -12.02 -3.63
CA VAL A 58 -2.30 -13.15 -2.72
C VAL A 58 -3.65 -13.46 -2.06
N ALA A 59 -4.34 -12.44 -1.53
CA ALA A 59 -5.64 -12.62 -0.90
C ALA A 59 -6.71 -13.13 -1.88
N LEU A 60 -6.73 -12.61 -3.12
CA LEU A 60 -7.65 -13.06 -4.16
C LEU A 60 -7.43 -14.53 -4.54
N GLU A 61 -6.17 -14.94 -4.66
CA GLU A 61 -5.85 -16.35 -4.94
C GLU A 61 -6.26 -17.27 -3.81
N LEU A 62 -5.96 -16.90 -2.56
CA LEU A 62 -6.37 -17.67 -1.39
C LEU A 62 -7.90 -17.79 -1.33
N GLY A 63 -8.62 -16.72 -1.63
CA GLY A 63 -10.08 -16.73 -1.74
C GLY A 63 -10.58 -17.72 -2.80
N ARG A 64 -9.98 -17.74 -3.99
CA ARG A 64 -10.35 -18.69 -5.05
C ARG A 64 -10.06 -20.14 -4.64
N ARG A 65 -8.92 -20.40 -3.99
CA ARG A 65 -8.60 -21.74 -3.47
C ARG A 65 -9.61 -22.18 -2.42
N ALA A 66 -10.10 -21.26 -1.58
CA ALA A 66 -11.15 -21.53 -0.60
C ALA A 66 -12.49 -21.86 -1.25
N GLU A 67 -12.90 -21.10 -2.26
CA GLU A 67 -14.09 -21.39 -3.06
C GLU A 67 -14.04 -22.80 -3.68
N GLU A 68 -12.85 -23.24 -4.12
CA GLU A 68 -12.62 -24.56 -4.70
C GLU A 68 -12.42 -25.69 -3.66
N GLY A 69 -12.45 -25.40 -2.36
CA GLY A 69 -12.22 -26.38 -1.28
C GLY A 69 -10.77 -26.86 -1.13
N LYS A 70 -9.79 -26.08 -1.59
CA LYS A 70 -8.35 -26.41 -1.64
C LYS A 70 -7.51 -25.70 -0.56
N VAL A 71 -8.09 -25.51 0.63
CA VAL A 71 -7.48 -24.81 1.77
C VAL A 71 -7.00 -25.82 2.81
#